data_AF-A0A0D0PT22-F1
#
_entry.id   AF-A0A0D0PT22-F1
#
_cell.length_a   1.000
_cell.length_b   1.000
_cell.length_c   1.000
_cell.angle_alpha   90.00
_cell.angle_beta   90.00
_cell.angle_gamma   90.00
#
_symmetry.space_group_name_H-M   'P 1'
#
loop_
_entity.id
_entity.type
_entity.pdbx_description
1 polymer ?
#
loop_
_entity_poly.entity_id
_entity_poly.type
_entity_poly.pdbx_seq_one_letter_code
_entity_poly.pdbx_strand_id
1 'polypeptide(L)'
;MHLRLPAALAALALGLALATAAVADEDPDDSDTATVVEITEVTIDPESPDLVQVDLNYTCAPADGPRSLNTSVEQTDPEDPATIAFGSTRTFPAQIECDGAEHSQTAVVQSKTSDWLTGVDAVVITTLTDLGATPPASADARQLVLDLPSDD
;
A
#
# COMPACT_ATOMS: atom_id res chain seq x y z
N MET A 1 -73.26 9.03 -37.51
CA MET A 1 -74.11 10.19 -37.16
C MET A 1 -73.72 10.67 -35.76
N HIS A 2 -73.56 11.99 -35.63
CA HIS A 2 -73.34 12.80 -34.42
C HIS A 2 -71.99 12.65 -33.69
N LEU A 3 -71.00 13.52 -33.93
CA LEU A 3 -70.82 14.94 -33.50
C LEU A 3 -70.71 15.15 -31.98
N ARG A 4 -69.53 15.70 -31.61
CA ARG A 4 -69.26 16.83 -30.70
C ARG A 4 -68.49 16.53 -29.41
N LEU A 5 -67.24 17.04 -29.40
CA LEU A 5 -66.61 17.64 -28.23
C LEU A 5 -67.53 18.73 -27.63
N PRO A 6 -67.37 18.97 -26.32
CA PRO A 6 -67.13 20.33 -25.87
C PRO A 6 -65.89 20.44 -24.97
N ALA A 7 -65.32 21.64 -25.04
CA ALA A 7 -64.17 22.12 -24.28
C ALA A 7 -64.52 22.55 -22.85
N ALA A 8 -63.44 22.85 -22.12
CA ALA A 8 -63.33 23.66 -20.91
C ALA A 8 -63.62 22.97 -19.55
N LEU A 9 -62.60 22.91 -18.69
CA LEU A 9 -62.47 23.88 -17.61
C LEU A 9 -61.08 23.80 -16.97
N ALA A 10 -60.51 24.97 -16.70
CA ALA A 10 -59.30 25.15 -15.93
C ALA A 10 -59.55 24.87 -14.43
N ALA A 11 -58.55 24.30 -13.76
CA ALA A 11 -58.38 24.47 -12.32
C ALA A 11 -56.88 24.52 -12.01
N LEU A 12 -56.39 25.73 -11.71
CA LEU A 12 -55.16 25.92 -10.95
C LEU A 12 -55.39 25.37 -9.54
N ALA A 13 -54.52 24.49 -9.08
CA ALA A 13 -54.31 24.26 -7.66
C ALA A 13 -52.83 24.46 -7.37
N LEU A 14 -52.50 25.56 -6.69
CA LEU A 14 -51.24 25.75 -6.01
C LEU A 14 -51.12 24.69 -4.90
N GLY A 15 -50.17 23.77 -5.03
CA GLY A 15 -49.69 22.93 -3.93
C GLY A 15 -48.30 23.41 -3.52
N LEU A 16 -48.22 24.19 -2.44
CA LEU A 16 -46.95 24.48 -1.76
C LEU A 16 -46.44 23.21 -1.05
N ALA A 17 -45.13 23.03 -1.16
CA ALA A 17 -44.23 22.41 -0.19
C ALA A 17 -44.43 20.91 0.14
N LEU A 18 -43.45 20.11 -0.25
CA LEU A 18 -42.59 19.35 0.67
C LEU A 18 -41.31 18.97 -0.08
N ALA A 19 -40.22 19.63 0.28
CA ALA A 19 -38.88 19.14 0.02
C ALA A 19 -38.66 17.92 0.91
N THR A 20 -38.42 16.75 0.32
CA THR A 20 -37.75 15.64 0.99
C THR A 20 -36.82 14.99 -0.01
N ALA A 21 -35.54 15.33 0.18
CA ALA A 21 -34.32 14.66 -0.22
C ALA A 21 -34.44 13.53 -1.25
N ALA A 22 -33.79 13.77 -2.39
CA ALA A 22 -33.13 12.71 -3.13
C ALA A 22 -32.22 11.96 -2.16
N VAL A 23 -32.59 10.73 -1.81
CA VAL A 23 -31.62 9.77 -1.31
C VAL A 23 -31.03 9.20 -2.58
N ALA A 24 -29.91 9.79 -3.02
CA ALA A 24 -28.95 9.01 -3.76
C ALA A 24 -28.56 7.87 -2.80
N ASP A 25 -28.84 6.62 -3.21
CA ASP A 25 -28.05 5.48 -2.73
C ASP A 25 -26.61 5.82 -3.11
N GLU A 26 -25.91 6.51 -2.22
CA GLU A 26 -24.46 6.49 -2.17
C GLU A 26 -24.14 5.06 -1.75
N ASP A 27 -23.76 4.22 -2.71
CA ASP A 27 -22.92 3.06 -2.45
C ASP A 27 -21.89 3.49 -1.40
N PRO A 28 -21.71 2.75 -0.28
CA PRO A 28 -20.73 3.11 0.71
C PRO A 28 -19.39 3.14 0.00
N ASP A 29 -18.85 4.35 -0.15
CA ASP A 29 -17.48 4.68 -0.50
C ASP A 29 -16.61 3.41 -0.63
N ASP A 30 -16.56 2.83 -1.83
CA ASP A 30 -15.29 2.36 -2.38
C ASP A 30 -14.43 3.62 -2.48
N SER A 31 -14.01 4.14 -1.32
CA SER A 31 -12.93 5.10 -1.24
C SER A 31 -11.80 4.36 -1.92
N ASP A 32 -11.46 4.84 -3.12
CA ASP A 32 -10.35 4.44 -3.98
C ASP A 32 -9.02 4.68 -3.23
N THR A 33 -8.85 4.05 -2.06
CA THR A 33 -7.66 4.14 -1.26
C THR A 33 -6.59 3.37 -2.01
N ALA A 34 -5.79 4.12 -2.75
CA ALA A 34 -4.69 3.58 -3.51
C ALA A 34 -3.78 2.75 -2.59
N THR A 35 -3.44 1.54 -3.02
CA THR A 35 -2.46 0.73 -2.30
C THR A 35 -1.08 1.33 -2.52
N VAL A 36 -0.43 1.78 -1.46
CA VAL A 36 0.90 2.42 -1.47
C VAL A 36 1.80 1.69 -0.48
N VAL A 37 3.08 1.59 -0.84
CA VAL A 37 4.16 1.20 0.07
C VAL A 37 5.32 2.15 -0.17
N GLU A 38 6.03 2.53 0.90
CA GLU A 38 7.18 3.42 0.86
C GLU A 38 8.25 2.89 1.81
N ILE A 39 9.47 2.74 1.33
CA ILE A 39 10.64 2.41 2.14
C ILE A 39 11.15 3.71 2.77
N THR A 40 11.15 3.78 4.10
CA THR A 40 11.50 5.01 4.83
C THR A 40 12.96 5.01 5.27
N GLU A 41 13.42 3.91 5.86
CA GLU A 41 14.76 3.79 6.43
C GLU A 41 15.31 2.36 6.27
N VAL A 42 16.63 2.24 6.27
CA VAL A 42 17.33 0.97 6.26
C VAL A 42 18.57 1.03 7.13
N THR A 43 18.72 0.08 8.05
CA THR A 43 19.84 0.02 9.00
C THR A 43 20.37 -1.39 9.17
N ILE A 44 21.68 -1.51 9.40
CA ILE A 44 22.34 -2.78 9.73
C ILE A 44 22.23 -3.02 11.24
N ASP A 45 21.91 -4.25 11.64
CA ASP A 45 21.93 -4.64 13.04
C ASP A 45 23.40 -4.73 13.54
N PRO A 46 23.79 -3.93 14.55
CA PRO A 46 25.18 -3.88 15.01
C PRO A 46 25.63 -5.17 15.71
N GLU A 47 24.70 -5.97 16.22
CA GLU A 47 24.99 -7.24 16.89
C GLU A 47 25.02 -8.42 15.90
N SER A 48 24.34 -8.28 14.75
CA SER A 48 24.25 -9.29 13.70
C SER A 48 24.35 -8.62 12.31
N PRO A 49 25.57 -8.40 11.77
CA PRO A 49 25.78 -7.65 10.52
C PRO A 49 25.25 -8.37 9.27
N ASP A 50 24.78 -9.60 9.40
CA ASP A 50 24.02 -10.31 8.37
C ASP A 50 22.53 -9.93 8.35
N LEU A 51 22.05 -9.14 9.33
CA LEU A 51 20.68 -8.64 9.42
C LEU A 51 20.60 -7.14 9.10
N VAL A 52 19.60 -6.79 8.31
CA VAL A 52 19.19 -5.41 8.04
C VAL A 52 17.75 -5.22 8.45
N GLN A 53 17.44 -4.11 9.11
CA GLN A 53 16.10 -3.64 9.38
C GLN A 53 15.69 -2.67 8.27
N VAL A 54 14.55 -2.93 7.64
CA VAL A 54 13.94 -2.04 6.64
C VAL A 54 12.64 -1.53 7.22
N ASP A 55 12.59 -0.23 7.49
CA ASP A 55 11.36 0.43 7.92
C ASP A 55 10.59 0.92 6.70
N LEU A 56 9.27 0.74 6.77
CA LEU A 56 8.38 1.05 5.68
C LEU A 56 7.03 1.53 6.19
N ASN A 57 6.43 2.42 5.42
CA ASN A 57 5.04 2.83 5.56
C ASN A 57 4.21 2.18 4.46
N TYR A 58 2.98 1.81 4.77
CA TYR A 58 2.04 1.32 3.78
C TYR A 58 0.62 1.75 4.06
N THR A 59 -0.18 1.79 3.00
CA THR A 59 -1.62 2.01 3.06
C THR A 59 -2.26 1.07 2.04
N CYS A 60 -3.36 0.43 2.41
CA CYS A 60 -4.11 -0.43 1.51
C CYS A 60 -5.59 -0.35 1.84
N ALA A 61 -6.42 -0.37 0.79
CA ALA A 61 -7.87 -0.46 0.94
C ALA A 61 -8.27 -1.74 1.68
N PRO A 62 -9.36 -1.71 2.47
CA PRO A 62 -9.96 -2.90 3.04
C PRO A 62 -10.16 -3.99 1.99
N ALA A 63 -9.77 -5.23 2.32
CA ALA A 63 -9.84 -6.35 1.40
C ALA A 63 -10.25 -7.64 2.11
N ASP A 64 -11.04 -8.46 1.44
CA ASP A 64 -11.48 -9.77 1.94
C ASP A 64 -10.39 -10.85 1.83
N GLY A 65 -9.25 -10.54 1.20
CA GLY A 65 -8.17 -11.48 0.88
C GLY A 65 -6.84 -11.19 1.61
N PRO A 66 -6.00 -12.22 1.83
CA PRO A 66 -4.73 -12.05 2.54
C PRO A 66 -3.75 -11.20 1.73
N ARG A 67 -3.14 -10.21 2.40
CA ARG A 67 -2.05 -9.41 1.84
C ARG A 67 -0.69 -9.92 2.27
N SER A 68 0.30 -9.71 1.43
CA SER A 68 1.68 -10.12 1.70
C SER A 68 2.61 -8.98 1.40
N LEU A 69 3.48 -8.67 2.35
CA LEU A 69 4.60 -7.77 2.14
C LEU A 69 5.87 -8.60 1.95
N ASN A 70 6.59 -8.35 0.86
CA ASN A 70 7.89 -8.96 0.60
C ASN A 70 8.93 -7.86 0.47
N THR A 71 10.04 -8.00 1.17
CA THR A 71 11.15 -7.04 1.13
C THR A 71 12.42 -7.79 0.77
N SER A 72 13.16 -7.30 -0.21
CA SER A 72 14.48 -7.81 -0.60
C SER A 72 15.51 -6.70 -0.58
N VAL A 73 16.72 -7.06 -0.18
CA VAL A 73 17.89 -6.19 -0.17
C VAL A 73 18.99 -6.85 -1.00
N GLU A 74 19.63 -6.08 -1.86
CA GLU A 74 20.80 -6.48 -2.63
C GLU A 74 21.88 -5.42 -2.47
N GLN A 75 23.12 -5.85 -2.20
CA GLN A 75 24.26 -4.96 -2.08
C GLN A 75 25.45 -5.57 -2.81
N THR A 76 26.08 -4.78 -3.69
CA THR A 76 27.31 -5.19 -4.38
C THR A 76 28.51 -4.65 -3.62
N ASP A 77 29.53 -5.48 -3.40
CA ASP A 77 30.79 -5.04 -2.81
C ASP A 77 31.56 -4.16 -3.84
N PRO A 78 31.87 -2.89 -3.51
CA PRO A 78 32.60 -2.01 -4.43
C PRO A 78 34.08 -2.38 -4.61
N GLU A 79 34.68 -3.11 -3.66
CA GLU A 79 36.06 -3.61 -3.74
C GLU A 79 36.14 -4.95 -4.49
N ASP A 80 35.07 -5.74 -4.46
CA ASP A 80 34.90 -6.97 -5.24
C ASP A 80 33.49 -7.09 -5.85
N PRO A 81 33.25 -6.54 -7.06
CA PRO A 81 31.93 -6.54 -7.69
C PRO A 81 31.38 -7.94 -8.05
N ALA A 82 32.18 -9.01 -7.90
CA ALA A 82 31.69 -10.38 -8.03
C ALA A 82 30.98 -10.87 -6.74
N THR A 83 31.17 -10.17 -5.63
CA THR A 83 30.57 -10.46 -4.32
C THR A 83 29.30 -9.62 -4.14
N ILE A 84 28.17 -10.32 -3.99
CA ILE A 84 26.84 -9.71 -3.84
C ILE A 84 26.20 -10.26 -2.57
N ALA A 85 25.92 -9.37 -1.62
CA ALA A 85 25.05 -9.65 -0.48
C ALA A 85 23.59 -9.61 -0.94
N PHE A 86 22.81 -10.64 -0.62
CA PHE A 86 21.39 -10.69 -0.98
C PHE A 86 20.56 -11.35 0.11
N GLY A 87 19.44 -10.73 0.44
CA GLY A 87 18.49 -11.19 1.43
C GLY A 87 17.06 -10.87 1.01
N SER A 88 16.11 -11.65 1.55
CA SER A 88 14.68 -11.36 1.35
C SER A 88 13.86 -11.90 2.51
N THR A 89 12.88 -11.14 2.96
CA THR A 89 11.91 -11.56 3.97
C THR A 89 10.49 -11.39 3.48
N ARG A 90 9.57 -12.15 4.08
CA ARG A 90 8.15 -12.09 3.79
C ARG A 90 7.38 -11.91 5.10
N THR A 91 6.65 -10.81 5.20
CA THR A 91 5.73 -10.57 6.30
C THR A 91 4.41 -11.26 6.01
N PHE A 92 3.94 -12.04 6.99
CA PHE A 92 2.72 -12.83 6.85
C PHE A 92 1.46 -11.97 6.97
N PRO A 93 0.34 -12.39 6.35
CA PRO A 93 -0.90 -11.60 6.33
C PRO A 93 -1.42 -11.20 7.70
N ALA A 94 -1.22 -12.01 8.74
CA ALA A 94 -1.68 -11.69 10.11
C ALA A 94 -0.96 -10.48 10.75
N GLN A 95 0.09 -9.97 10.12
CA GLN A 95 0.86 -8.79 10.55
C GLN A 95 0.66 -7.61 9.59
N ILE A 96 -0.18 -7.74 8.57
CA ILE A 96 -0.47 -6.69 7.60
C ILE A 96 -1.94 -6.31 7.74
N GLU A 97 -2.21 -5.08 8.14
CA GLU A 97 -3.56 -4.55 8.36
C GLU A 97 -3.93 -3.64 7.19
N CYS A 98 -5.02 -3.97 6.49
CA CYS A 98 -5.56 -3.15 5.41
C CYS A 98 -6.93 -2.66 5.82
N ASP A 99 -6.96 -1.48 6.42
CA ASP A 99 -8.16 -0.79 6.89
C ASP A 99 -8.30 0.62 6.28
N GLY A 100 -7.45 0.95 5.31
CA GLY A 100 -7.36 2.26 4.69
C GLY A 100 -6.54 3.30 5.47
N ALA A 101 -6.02 2.95 6.66
CA ALA A 101 -5.10 3.81 7.40
C ALA A 101 -3.64 3.61 6.95
N GLU A 102 -2.79 4.56 7.32
CA GLU A 102 -1.34 4.42 7.21
C GLU A 102 -0.80 3.57 8.36
N HIS A 103 0.05 2.61 8.02
CA HIS A 103 0.70 1.71 8.96
C HIS A 103 2.21 1.75 8.77
N SER A 104 2.96 1.64 9.87
CA SER A 104 4.41 1.46 9.83
C SER A 104 4.77 0.02 10.18
N GLN A 105 5.78 -0.53 9.51
CA GLN A 105 6.25 -1.89 9.70
C GLN A 105 7.77 -1.92 9.59
N THR A 106 8.40 -2.80 10.36
CA THR A 106 9.81 -3.14 10.19
C THR A 106 9.92 -4.55 9.60
N ALA A 107 10.65 -4.67 8.50
CA ALA A 107 11.00 -5.93 7.88
C ALA A 107 12.47 -6.26 8.17
N VAL A 108 12.73 -7.39 8.82
CA VAL A 108 14.10 -7.86 9.07
C VAL A 108 14.55 -8.77 7.93
N VAL A 109 15.61 -8.37 7.24
CA VAL A 109 16.17 -9.06 6.08
C VAL A 109 17.54 -9.63 6.43
N GLN A 110 17.62 -10.95 6.43
CA GLN A 110 18.89 -11.67 6.59
C GLN A 110 19.56 -11.89 5.23
N SER A 111 20.84 -11.54 5.12
CA SER A 111 21.68 -11.90 3.98
C SER A 111 21.91 -13.41 3.95
N LYS A 112 21.87 -13.99 2.75
CA LYS A 112 22.09 -15.43 2.53
C LYS A 112 23.47 -15.73 1.94
N THR A 113 24.24 -14.70 1.60
CA THR A 113 25.49 -14.84 0.83
C THR A 113 26.70 -14.31 1.60
N SER A 114 26.62 -13.10 2.12
CA SER A 114 27.69 -12.43 2.90
C SER A 114 27.12 -11.35 3.81
N ASP A 115 27.85 -10.95 4.84
CA ASP A 115 27.45 -9.84 5.72
C ASP A 115 27.23 -8.54 4.91
N TRP A 116 26.37 -7.66 5.42
CA TRP A 116 26.13 -6.35 4.84
C TRP A 116 27.29 -5.40 5.14
N LEU A 117 27.59 -4.51 4.20
CA LEU A 117 28.65 -3.51 4.30
C LEU A 117 28.05 -2.15 4.70
N THR A 118 28.66 -1.50 5.68
CA THR A 118 28.30 -0.14 6.09
C THR A 118 28.85 0.91 5.10
N GLY A 119 28.15 2.03 4.94
CA GLY A 119 28.55 3.11 4.04
C GLY A 119 28.50 2.75 2.55
N VAL A 120 27.85 1.64 2.18
CA VAL A 120 27.74 1.14 0.81
C VAL A 120 26.27 1.11 0.37
N ASP A 121 26.02 1.55 -0.86
CA ASP A 121 24.68 1.53 -1.46
C ASP A 121 24.13 0.10 -1.58
N ALA A 122 22.90 -0.08 -1.15
CA ALA A 122 22.08 -1.26 -1.40
C ALA A 122 20.80 -0.87 -2.15
N VAL A 123 20.29 -1.81 -2.94
CA VAL A 123 18.98 -1.73 -3.56
C VAL A 123 17.99 -2.46 -2.67
N VAL A 124 17.00 -1.73 -2.18
CA VAL A 124 15.89 -2.25 -1.38
C VAL A 124 14.64 -2.22 -2.23
N ILE A 125 13.94 -3.35 -2.30
CA ILE A 125 12.67 -3.48 -3.02
C ILE A 125 11.65 -4.05 -2.05
N THR A 126 10.54 -3.35 -1.88
CA THR A 126 9.39 -3.84 -1.12
C THR A 126 8.18 -3.92 -2.02
N THR A 127 7.42 -5.01 -1.91
CA THR A 127 6.19 -5.22 -2.66
C THR A 127 5.08 -5.65 -1.72
N LEU A 128 3.96 -4.93 -1.76
CA LEU A 128 2.72 -5.27 -1.09
C LEU A 128 1.76 -5.90 -2.10
N THR A 129 1.59 -7.23 -2.05
CA THR A 129 0.77 -7.99 -2.99
C THR A 129 -0.58 -8.35 -2.39
N ASP A 130 -1.65 -8.17 -3.17
CA ASP A 130 -2.93 -8.85 -2.94
C ASP A 130 -2.87 -10.26 -3.53
N LEU A 131 -3.00 -11.27 -2.68
CA LEU A 131 -3.04 -12.66 -3.12
C LEU A 131 -4.46 -12.97 -3.65
N GLY A 132 -4.77 -12.50 -4.86
CA GLY A 132 -5.99 -12.87 -5.58
C GLY A 132 -6.74 -11.73 -6.30
N ALA A 133 -6.37 -10.46 -6.13
CA ALA A 133 -7.04 -9.33 -6.78
C ALA A 133 -6.33 -8.79 -8.02
N THR A 134 -7.04 -7.96 -8.79
CA THR A 134 -6.53 -7.27 -10.00
C THR A 134 -6.92 -5.78 -9.94
N PRO A 135 -5.99 -4.82 -10.08
CA PRO A 135 -4.57 -5.00 -10.37
C PRO A 135 -3.76 -5.46 -9.14
N PRO A 136 -2.83 -6.40 -9.34
CA PRO A 136 -2.08 -7.01 -8.25
C PRO A 136 -0.82 -6.18 -7.94
N ALA A 137 -0.65 -5.89 -6.66
CA ALA A 137 0.56 -5.38 -6.02
C ALA A 137 0.91 -3.89 -6.21
N SER A 138 1.43 -3.30 -5.13
CA SER A 138 2.13 -2.02 -5.10
C SER A 138 3.59 -2.27 -4.70
N ALA A 139 4.52 -1.47 -5.19
CA ALA A 139 5.94 -1.66 -4.93
C ALA A 139 6.67 -0.34 -4.81
N ASP A 140 7.71 -0.34 -3.97
CA ASP A 140 8.71 0.70 -3.90
C ASP A 140 10.10 0.07 -4.06
N ALA A 141 11.00 0.81 -4.72
CA ALA A 141 12.36 0.40 -4.98
C ALA A 141 13.29 1.60 -4.79
N ARG A 142 14.22 1.49 -3.84
CA ARG A 142 15.14 2.56 -3.49
C ARG A 142 16.58 2.06 -3.47
N GLN A 143 17.50 2.91 -3.93
CA GLN A 143 18.92 2.78 -3.65
C GLN A 143 19.24 3.64 -2.43
N LEU A 144 19.76 3.03 -1.39
CA LEU A 144 20.01 3.64 -0.08
C LEU A 144 21.37 3.19 0.44
N VAL A 145 22.08 4.05 1.16
CA VAL A 145 23.30 3.66 1.86
C VAL A 145 22.90 2.83 3.09
N LEU A 146 23.48 1.64 3.26
CA LEU A 146 23.31 0.87 4.48
C LEU A 146 24.27 1.41 5.54
N ASP A 147 23.73 1.83 6.69
CA ASP A 147 24.52 2.29 7.82
C ASP A 147 24.04 1.66 9.13
N LEU A 148 24.83 1.83 10.19
CA LEU A 148 24.41 1.50 11.55
C LEU A 148 23.33 2.48 12.03
N PRO A 149 22.46 2.08 12.97
CA PRO A 149 21.53 3.01 13.58
C PRO A 149 22.27 4.21 14.19
N SER A 150 21.67 5.40 14.08
CA SER A 150 22.23 6.61 14.69
C SER A 150 22.10 6.52 16.22
N ASP A 151 23.17 6.78 16.97
CA ASP A 151 23.10 6.98 18.42
C ASP A 151 22.34 8.29 18.71
N ASP A 152 21.11 8.20 19.22
CA ASP A 152 20.33 9.35 19.76
C ASP A 152 20.60 9.57 21.26
#